data_AF-A0A820GYG1-F1
#
_entry.id   AF-A0A820GYG1-F1
#
_cell.length_a   1.000
_cell.length_b   1.000
_cell.length_c   1.000
_cell.angle_alpha   90.00
_cell.angle_beta   90.00
_cell.angle_gamma   90.00
#
_symmetry.space_group_name_H-M   'P 1'
#
loop_
_entity.id
_entity.type
_entity.pdbx_description
1 polymer ?
#
loop_
_entity_poly.entity_id
_entity_poly.type
_entity_poly.pdbx_seq_one_letter_code
_entity_poly.pdbx_strand_id
1 'polypeptide(L)'
;DPATWSHYSDLENLIIEEAFQGKQLRAQLDDYFIDFKSNLQISNTDDYKRRPIKRVVRKREDKPLREARFMDLPVSYGRSFGGEYGWISPFVIEVRRDLKLEPNDLPSNNPSLIPILVEKAAEGIIEEGTSVRKKCEAEKLAKILREKKNAGIEEVWKCCAYLYTLESFLYKTLNAVMRLVGDKEQEKVWRSKIRTLGPFCLLLWDDPFNTKLTTKKTLYRGAILTEEQLTAYAKMAEDDKAYGSFQ
;
A
#
# COMPACT_ATOMS: atom_id res chain seq x y z
N ASP A 1 -32.54 -11.34 -5.99
CA ASP A 1 -31.53 -10.42 -6.54
C ASP A 1 -30.49 -11.14 -7.37
N PRO A 2 -30.13 -10.61 -8.56
CA PRO A 2 -29.01 -11.14 -9.32
C PRO A 2 -27.74 -11.03 -8.49
N ALA A 3 -26.91 -12.07 -8.48
CA ALA A 3 -25.65 -12.07 -7.76
C ALA A 3 -24.74 -10.95 -8.29
N THR A 4 -24.49 -9.93 -7.46
CA THR A 4 -23.51 -8.89 -7.75
C THR A 4 -22.12 -9.51 -7.69
N TRP A 5 -21.49 -9.69 -8.85
CA TRP A 5 -20.11 -10.17 -8.94
C TRP A 5 -19.15 -9.08 -8.47
N SER A 6 -18.23 -9.43 -7.58
CA SER A 6 -17.14 -8.55 -7.14
C SER A 6 -15.79 -9.17 -7.51
N HIS A 7 -14.79 -8.32 -7.69
CA HIS A 7 -13.41 -8.75 -7.89
C HIS A 7 -12.72 -8.96 -6.55
N TYR A 8 -11.77 -9.90 -6.53
CA TYR A 8 -10.77 -9.99 -5.47
C TYR A 8 -9.74 -8.89 -5.64
N SER A 9 -9.10 -8.47 -4.54
CA SER A 9 -7.98 -7.52 -4.57
C SER A 9 -6.78 -8.08 -5.34
N ASP A 10 -5.83 -7.22 -5.71
CA ASP A 10 -4.60 -7.65 -6.40
C ASP A 10 -3.85 -8.74 -5.61
N LEU A 11 -3.78 -8.58 -4.29
CA LEU A 11 -3.06 -9.49 -3.41
C LEU A 11 -3.80 -10.82 -3.18
N GLU A 12 -5.11 -10.77 -3.01
CA GLU A 12 -5.95 -11.98 -2.95
C GLU A 12 -5.83 -12.78 -4.26
N ASN A 13 -5.93 -12.11 -5.42
CA ASN A 13 -5.72 -12.76 -6.71
C ASN A 13 -4.34 -13.41 -6.83
N LEU A 14 -3.30 -12.77 -6.30
CA LEU A 14 -1.94 -13.32 -6.32
C LEU A 14 -1.86 -14.62 -5.50
N ILE A 15 -2.47 -14.65 -4.31
CA ILE A 15 -2.56 -15.86 -3.47
C ILE A 15 -3.37 -16.96 -4.17
N ILE A 16 -4.51 -16.60 -4.77
CA ILE A 16 -5.40 -17.52 -5.48
C ILE A 16 -4.68 -18.14 -6.68
N GLU A 17 -4.05 -17.33 -7.52
CA GLU A 17 -3.37 -17.81 -8.72
C GLU A 17 -2.12 -18.63 -8.37
N GLU A 18 -1.37 -18.30 -7.31
CA GLU A 18 -0.26 -19.13 -6.83
C GLU A 18 -0.75 -20.51 -6.39
N ALA A 19 -1.83 -20.58 -5.60
CA ALA A 19 -2.42 -21.84 -5.18
C ALA A 19 -2.95 -22.67 -6.36
N PHE A 20 -3.60 -22.00 -7.32
CA PHE A 20 -4.14 -22.64 -8.52
C PHE A 20 -3.03 -23.20 -9.42
N GLN A 21 -1.99 -22.40 -9.72
CA GLN A 21 -0.83 -22.84 -10.50
C GLN A 21 -0.05 -23.94 -9.80
N GLY A 22 0.02 -23.89 -8.46
CA GLY A 22 0.56 -24.95 -7.61
C GLY A 22 -0.29 -26.22 -7.54
N LYS A 23 -1.41 -26.30 -8.27
CA LYS A 23 -2.37 -27.43 -8.26
C LYS A 23 -2.89 -27.77 -6.87
N GLN A 24 -2.97 -26.78 -5.98
CA GLN A 24 -3.59 -26.97 -4.67
C GLN A 24 -5.09 -27.18 -4.84
N LEU A 25 -5.72 -27.87 -3.90
CA LEU A 25 -7.18 -28.07 -3.92
C LEU A 25 -7.94 -26.81 -3.49
N ARG A 26 -7.28 -25.94 -2.71
CA ARG A 26 -7.86 -24.73 -2.17
C ARG A 26 -6.84 -23.60 -2.07
N ALA A 27 -7.31 -22.36 -2.12
CA ALA A 27 -6.55 -21.18 -1.73
C ALA A 27 -7.07 -20.68 -0.37
N GLN A 28 -6.18 -20.53 0.61
CA GLN A 28 -6.52 -19.96 1.92
C GLN A 28 -6.37 -18.45 1.88
N LEU A 29 -7.40 -17.72 2.32
CA LEU A 29 -7.38 -16.26 2.50
C LEU A 29 -7.77 -15.93 3.95
N ASP A 30 -7.74 -14.64 4.31
CA ASP A 30 -7.96 -14.18 5.68
C ASP A 30 -9.37 -14.53 6.21
N ASP A 31 -10.41 -14.14 5.47
CA ASP A 31 -11.81 -14.29 5.93
C ASP A 31 -12.51 -15.53 5.35
N TYR A 32 -11.94 -16.13 4.30
CA TYR A 32 -12.53 -17.24 3.57
C TYR A 32 -11.44 -18.11 2.92
N PHE A 33 -11.85 -19.23 2.35
CA PHE A 33 -11.03 -20.01 1.43
C PHE A 33 -11.78 -20.25 0.13
N ILE A 34 -11.05 -20.51 -0.94
CA ILE A 34 -11.59 -20.90 -2.24
C ILE A 34 -11.34 -22.38 -2.45
N ASP A 35 -12.39 -23.13 -2.71
CA ASP A 35 -12.33 -24.51 -3.17
C ASP A 35 -12.40 -24.53 -4.71
N PHE A 36 -11.29 -24.94 -5.34
CA PHE A 36 -11.19 -24.98 -6.80
C PHE A 36 -11.99 -26.14 -7.41
N LYS A 37 -12.27 -27.20 -6.65
CA LYS A 37 -13.03 -28.35 -7.15
C LYS A 37 -14.50 -27.99 -7.31
N SER A 38 -15.07 -27.28 -6.33
CA SER A 38 -16.48 -26.86 -6.35
C SER A 38 -16.71 -25.47 -6.95
N ASN A 39 -15.65 -24.71 -7.22
CA ASN A 39 -15.71 -23.30 -7.62
C ASN A 39 -16.53 -22.46 -6.62
N LEU A 40 -16.27 -22.65 -5.33
CA LEU A 40 -16.91 -21.93 -4.24
C LEU A 40 -15.90 -21.18 -3.39
N GLN A 41 -16.26 -19.96 -3.01
CA GLN A 41 -15.71 -19.27 -1.86
C GLN A 41 -16.54 -19.65 -0.64
N ILE A 42 -15.87 -20.03 0.46
CA ILE A 42 -16.50 -20.45 1.71
C ILE A 42 -15.88 -19.68 2.87
N SER A 43 -16.70 -19.05 3.71
CA SER A 43 -16.24 -18.30 4.90
C SER A 43 -15.49 -19.21 5.86
N ASN A 44 -14.39 -18.71 6.45
CA ASN A 44 -13.60 -19.43 7.46
C ASN A 44 -14.36 -19.61 8.80
N THR A 45 -15.45 -18.85 9.01
CA THR A 45 -16.19 -18.81 10.28
C THR A 45 -17.60 -19.37 10.19
N ASP A 46 -18.12 -19.59 8.98
CA ASP A 46 -19.52 -19.95 8.74
C ASP A 46 -19.67 -20.66 7.38
N ASP A 47 -19.71 -21.99 7.39
CA ASP A 47 -19.76 -22.80 6.17
C ASP A 47 -21.05 -22.58 5.34
N TYR A 48 -22.10 -22.00 5.94
CA TYR A 48 -23.31 -21.63 5.21
C TYR A 48 -23.11 -20.37 4.36
N LYS A 49 -22.14 -19.52 4.71
CA LYS A 49 -21.74 -18.34 3.91
C LYS A 49 -20.81 -18.76 2.79
N ARG A 50 -21.42 -19.19 1.70
CA ARG A 50 -20.75 -19.57 0.46
C ARG A 50 -21.18 -18.72 -0.72
N ARG A 51 -20.26 -18.50 -1.66
CA ARG A 51 -20.53 -17.78 -2.91
C ARG A 51 -19.87 -18.50 -4.08
N PRO A 52 -20.53 -18.57 -5.25
CA PRO A 52 -19.89 -19.11 -6.44
C PRO A 52 -18.75 -18.19 -6.87
N ILE A 53 -17.67 -18.79 -7.39
CA ILE A 53 -16.56 -18.08 -7.99
C ILE A 53 -16.43 -18.46 -9.45
N LYS A 54 -15.80 -17.57 -10.23
CA LYS A 54 -15.43 -17.87 -11.61
C LYS A 54 -14.13 -17.17 -11.94
N ARG A 55 -13.26 -17.87 -12.65
CA ARG A 55 -12.05 -17.27 -13.21
C ARG A 55 -12.41 -16.52 -14.48
N VAL A 56 -11.93 -15.28 -14.61
CA VAL A 56 -12.15 -14.45 -15.79
C VAL A 56 -10.78 -14.00 -16.31
N VAL A 57 -10.48 -14.33 -17.56
CA VAL A 57 -9.31 -13.81 -18.25
C VAL A 57 -9.68 -12.46 -18.84
N ARG A 58 -9.02 -11.42 -18.35
CA ARG A 58 -9.27 -10.04 -18.74
C ARG A 58 -8.80 -9.76 -20.17
N LYS A 59 -9.59 -9.03 -20.93
CA LYS A 59 -9.22 -8.45 -22.22
C LYS A 59 -8.82 -6.99 -22.06
N ARG A 60 -8.15 -6.44 -23.07
CA ARG A 60 -7.67 -5.05 -23.06
C ARG A 60 -8.80 -4.03 -22.92
N GLU A 61 -10.00 -4.41 -23.35
CA GLU A 61 -11.20 -3.56 -23.38
C GLU A 61 -11.98 -3.57 -22.05
N ASP A 62 -11.60 -4.42 -21.08
CA ASP A 62 -12.29 -4.50 -19.79
C ASP A 62 -12.00 -3.29 -18.90
N LYS A 63 -13.02 -2.78 -18.19
CA LYS A 63 -12.90 -1.62 -17.28
C LYS A 63 -11.76 -1.78 -16.27
N PRO A 64 -10.90 -0.76 -16.03
CA PRO A 64 -9.77 -0.89 -15.12
C PRO A 64 -10.22 -1.23 -13.69
N LEU A 65 -9.53 -2.20 -13.06
CA LEU A 65 -9.84 -2.73 -11.72
C LEU A 65 -9.53 -1.77 -10.57
N ARG A 66 -8.68 -0.76 -10.80
CA ARG A 66 -8.04 0.00 -9.73
C ARG A 66 -8.92 1.06 -9.06
N GLU A 67 -10.18 1.20 -9.44
CA GLU A 67 -11.10 2.18 -8.81
C GLU A 67 -11.18 1.97 -7.28
N ALA A 68 -11.18 0.72 -6.82
CA ALA A 68 -11.21 0.36 -5.39
C ALA A 68 -9.94 0.71 -4.60
N ARG A 69 -8.83 1.05 -5.28
CA ARG A 69 -7.63 1.58 -4.62
C ARG A 69 -7.85 3.02 -4.13
N PHE A 70 -8.70 3.78 -4.78
CA PHE A 70 -8.99 5.18 -4.46
C PHE A 70 -10.11 5.29 -3.41
N MET A 71 -9.91 4.66 -2.25
CA MET A 71 -10.85 4.71 -1.11
C MET A 71 -10.93 6.12 -0.50
N ASP A 72 -12.01 6.35 0.27
CA ASP A 72 -12.23 7.46 1.21
C ASP A 72 -11.17 7.49 2.32
N LEU A 73 -9.94 7.82 1.94
CA LEU A 73 -8.95 8.27 2.90
C LEU A 73 -9.36 9.70 3.33
N PRO A 74 -9.28 10.07 4.61
CA PRO A 74 -9.61 11.42 5.06
C PRO A 74 -8.72 12.41 4.29
N VAL A 75 -9.34 13.21 3.41
CA VAL A 75 -8.67 14.30 2.71
C VAL A 75 -8.86 15.53 3.59
N SER A 76 -7.81 15.90 4.31
CA SER A 76 -7.82 17.09 5.14
C SER A 76 -7.70 18.32 4.25
N TYR A 77 -8.65 19.25 4.35
CA TYR A 77 -8.59 20.51 3.62
C TYR A 77 -7.32 21.29 3.97
N GLY A 78 -6.67 21.86 2.96
CA GLY A 78 -5.57 22.81 3.15
C GLY A 78 -4.23 22.21 3.56
N ARG A 79 -4.06 20.87 3.55
CA ARG A 79 -2.73 20.26 3.74
C ARG A 79 -2.18 19.62 2.48
N SER A 80 -0.96 20.00 2.11
CA SER A 80 -0.25 19.40 0.97
C SER A 80 0.63 18.24 1.39
N PHE A 81 0.47 17.09 0.75
CA PHE A 81 1.35 15.96 0.95
C PHE A 81 2.62 16.15 0.10
N GLY A 82 3.70 16.48 0.79
CA GLY A 82 5.02 16.69 0.18
C GLY A 82 5.34 18.14 -0.21
N GLY A 83 4.43 19.09 0.02
CA GLY A 83 4.70 20.53 -0.12
C GLY A 83 4.99 21.26 1.19
N GLU A 84 4.48 20.75 2.32
CA GLU A 84 4.68 21.37 3.66
C GLU A 84 5.97 20.95 4.35
N TYR A 85 6.46 19.77 4.02
CA TYR A 85 7.72 19.26 4.53
C TYR A 85 8.78 19.57 3.49
N GLY A 86 9.94 20.07 3.92
CA GLY A 86 11.07 20.32 3.02
C GLY A 86 11.55 19.04 2.32
N TRP A 87 12.83 18.97 1.94
CA TRP A 87 13.37 17.82 1.18
C TRP A 87 13.02 16.44 1.79
N ILE A 88 12.88 16.32 3.13
CA ILE A 88 12.66 15.04 3.83
C ILE A 88 11.42 15.11 4.73
N SER A 89 10.54 14.10 4.62
CA SER A 89 9.35 13.95 5.48
C SER A 89 9.73 13.75 6.96
N PRO A 90 9.01 14.37 7.92
CA PRO A 90 9.20 14.12 9.36
C PRO A 90 9.15 12.64 9.72
N PHE A 91 8.33 11.86 9.02
CA PHE A 91 8.24 10.42 9.22
C PHE A 91 9.59 9.74 8.96
N VAL A 92 10.25 10.04 7.84
CA VAL A 92 11.55 9.45 7.47
C VAL A 92 12.64 9.85 8.46
N ILE A 93 12.61 11.10 8.96
CA ILE A 93 13.54 11.58 10.00
C ILE A 93 13.39 10.74 11.27
N GLU A 94 12.17 10.54 11.75
CA GLU A 94 11.90 9.78 12.97
C GLU A 94 12.20 8.29 12.81
N VAL A 95 11.94 7.72 11.63
CA VAL A 95 12.34 6.34 11.30
C VAL A 95 13.85 6.16 11.41
N ARG A 96 14.63 7.09 10.84
CA ARG A 96 16.10 7.03 10.95
C ARG A 96 16.56 7.14 12.41
N ARG A 97 15.91 7.95 13.23
CA ARG A 97 16.19 8.03 14.68
C ARG A 97 15.87 6.73 15.42
N ASP A 98 14.70 6.13 15.18
CA ASP A 98 14.30 4.86 15.82
C ASP A 98 15.24 3.71 15.40
N LEU A 99 15.68 3.71 14.14
CA LEU A 99 16.67 2.75 13.62
C LEU A 99 18.12 3.07 14.01
N LYS A 100 18.37 4.20 14.68
CA LYS A 100 19.70 4.69 15.08
C LYS A 100 20.68 4.82 13.90
N LEU A 101 20.19 5.37 12.79
CA LEU A 101 20.95 5.57 11.55
C LEU A 101 21.46 7.01 11.44
N GLU A 102 22.74 7.18 11.09
CA GLU A 102 23.31 8.50 10.81
C GLU A 102 22.69 9.14 9.55
N PRO A 103 22.81 10.49 9.37
CA PRO A 103 22.37 11.22 8.17
C PRO A 103 22.60 10.55 6.83
N ASN A 104 23.77 9.91 6.68
CA ASN A 104 24.23 9.35 5.42
C ASN A 104 24.07 7.82 5.33
N ASP A 105 23.61 7.16 6.39
CA ASP A 105 23.39 5.71 6.48
C ASP A 105 22.07 5.29 5.81
N LEU A 106 21.97 5.57 4.51
CA LEU A 106 20.87 5.12 3.68
C LEU A 106 21.17 3.74 3.07
N PRO A 107 20.16 2.91 2.81
CA PRO A 107 20.32 1.61 2.14
C PRO A 107 21.16 1.65 0.85
N SER A 108 21.04 2.72 0.06
CA SER A 108 21.75 2.96 -1.19
C SER A 108 23.24 3.21 -0.99
N ASN A 109 23.62 3.85 0.12
CA ASN A 109 25.01 4.13 0.47
C ASN A 109 25.65 3.04 1.35
N ASN A 110 24.84 2.25 2.05
CA ASN A 110 25.31 1.19 2.93
C ASN A 110 24.53 -0.12 2.69
N PRO A 111 25.01 -0.95 1.73
CA PRO A 111 24.33 -2.19 1.34
C PRO A 111 24.17 -3.22 2.48
N SER A 112 25.01 -3.14 3.52
CA SER A 112 24.91 -4.04 4.68
C SER A 112 23.63 -3.84 5.49
N LEU A 113 22.98 -2.66 5.37
CA LEU A 113 21.71 -2.36 6.01
C LEU A 113 20.53 -3.03 5.31
N ILE A 114 20.64 -3.33 4.01
CA ILE A 114 19.51 -3.79 3.19
C ILE A 114 18.87 -5.06 3.78
N PRO A 115 19.61 -6.14 4.12
CA PRO A 115 18.99 -7.34 4.66
C PRO A 115 18.30 -7.10 6.01
N ILE A 116 18.87 -6.24 6.84
CA ILE A 116 18.34 -5.89 8.17
C ILE A 116 17.01 -5.14 8.02
N LEU A 117 16.98 -4.16 7.12
CA LEU A 117 15.79 -3.35 6.86
C LEU A 117 14.69 -4.17 6.19
N VAL A 118 15.04 -5.09 5.29
CA VAL A 118 14.08 -6.00 4.66
C VAL A 118 13.40 -6.89 5.70
N GLU A 119 14.16 -7.47 6.63
CA GLU A 119 13.55 -8.29 7.69
C GLU A 119 12.65 -7.46 8.63
N LYS A 120 13.12 -6.29 9.07
CA LYS A 120 12.31 -5.38 9.90
C LYS A 120 11.05 -4.91 9.17
N ALA A 121 11.15 -4.62 7.87
CA ALA A 121 10.00 -4.25 7.05
C ALA A 121 9.01 -5.41 6.92
N ALA A 122 9.50 -6.63 6.67
CA ALA A 122 8.67 -7.81 6.56
C ALA A 122 7.93 -8.14 7.87
N GLU A 123 8.60 -8.01 9.02
CA GLU A 123 7.99 -8.15 10.35
C GLU A 123 6.93 -7.09 10.60
N GLY A 124 7.25 -5.82 10.34
CA GLY A 124 6.31 -4.72 10.51
C GLY A 124 5.08 -4.82 9.60
N ILE A 125 5.22 -5.29 8.36
CA ILE A 125 4.10 -5.59 7.46
C ILE A 125 3.18 -6.65 8.07
N ILE A 126 3.74 -7.73 8.63
CA ILE A 126 2.97 -8.80 9.29
C ILE A 126 2.23 -8.27 10.52
N GLU A 127 2.88 -7.44 11.33
CA GLU A 127 2.26 -6.84 12.51
C GLU A 127 1.07 -5.95 12.14
N GLU A 128 1.26 -5.05 11.17
CA GLU A 128 0.20 -4.16 10.69
C GLU A 128 -0.96 -4.94 10.07
N GLY A 129 -0.65 -5.94 9.24
CA GLY A 129 -1.66 -6.81 8.65
C GLY A 129 -2.46 -7.58 9.69
N THR A 130 -1.78 -8.14 10.69
CA THR A 130 -2.45 -8.84 11.80
C THR A 130 -3.39 -7.91 12.56
N SER A 131 -2.98 -6.66 12.80
CA SER A 131 -3.82 -5.67 13.50
C SER A 131 -5.11 -5.33 12.75
N VAL A 132 -5.12 -5.44 11.42
CA VAL A 132 -6.29 -5.20 10.56
C VAL A 132 -6.96 -6.49 10.06
N ARG A 133 -6.65 -7.65 10.67
CA ARG A 133 -7.17 -8.99 10.31
C ARG A 133 -6.84 -9.42 8.88
N LYS A 134 -5.70 -8.98 8.35
CA LYS A 134 -5.15 -9.31 7.02
C LYS A 134 -3.82 -10.05 7.12
N LYS A 135 -3.75 -11.06 7.98
CA LYS A 135 -2.53 -11.79 8.30
C LYS A 135 -2.01 -12.58 7.09
N CYS A 136 -2.87 -13.29 6.37
CA CYS A 136 -2.51 -14.09 5.20
C CYS A 136 -1.95 -13.20 4.07
N GLU A 137 -2.65 -12.09 3.78
CA GLU A 137 -2.16 -11.05 2.89
C GLU A 137 -0.78 -10.52 3.32
N ALA A 138 -0.60 -10.23 4.61
CA ALA A 138 0.65 -9.67 5.13
C ALA A 138 1.83 -10.64 5.08
N GLU A 139 1.60 -11.91 5.43
CA GLU A 139 2.59 -12.97 5.28
C GLU A 139 3.02 -13.14 3.82
N LYS A 140 2.08 -12.99 2.88
CA LYS A 140 2.39 -13.04 1.45
C LYS A 140 3.26 -11.88 1.00
N LEU A 141 2.93 -10.64 1.39
CA LEU A 141 3.75 -9.45 1.07
C LEU A 141 5.15 -9.58 1.68
N ALA A 142 5.23 -9.99 2.95
CA ALA A 142 6.49 -10.20 3.66
C ALA A 142 7.36 -11.27 3.01
N LYS A 143 6.76 -12.38 2.53
CA LYS A 143 7.46 -13.41 1.77
C LYS A 143 8.07 -12.85 0.49
N ILE A 144 7.28 -12.14 -0.33
CA ILE A 144 7.76 -11.53 -1.58
C ILE A 144 8.93 -10.57 -1.32
N LEU A 145 8.84 -9.76 -0.26
CA LEU A 145 9.91 -8.83 0.10
C LEU A 145 11.19 -9.57 0.55
N ARG A 146 11.07 -10.60 1.40
CA ARG A 146 12.20 -11.41 1.87
C ARG A 146 12.92 -12.15 0.75
N GLU A 147 12.23 -12.54 -0.31
CA GLU A 147 12.85 -13.15 -1.50
C GLU A 147 13.86 -12.21 -2.18
N LYS A 148 13.72 -10.88 -2.00
CA LYS A 148 14.62 -9.87 -2.55
C LYS A 148 15.69 -9.39 -1.58
N LYS A 149 15.72 -9.91 -0.35
CA LYS A 149 16.60 -9.47 0.74
C LYS A 149 18.08 -9.28 0.36
N ASN A 150 18.60 -10.20 -0.45
CA ASN A 150 20.01 -10.24 -0.84
C ASN A 150 20.25 -9.79 -2.29
N ALA A 151 19.23 -9.23 -2.96
CA ALA A 151 19.30 -8.89 -4.39
C ALA A 151 19.87 -7.48 -4.66
N GLY A 152 20.24 -6.74 -3.61
CA GLY A 152 20.70 -5.35 -3.70
C GLY A 152 19.56 -4.33 -3.68
N ILE A 153 19.91 -3.04 -3.51
CA ILE A 153 18.93 -1.98 -3.26
C ILE A 153 17.98 -1.76 -4.44
N GLU A 154 18.47 -1.87 -5.67
CA GLU A 154 17.64 -1.69 -6.86
C GLU A 154 16.47 -2.68 -6.93
N GLU A 155 16.74 -3.96 -6.68
CA GLU A 155 15.72 -5.00 -6.73
C GLU A 155 14.78 -4.95 -5.52
N VAL A 156 15.31 -4.59 -4.35
CA VAL A 156 14.49 -4.36 -3.15
C VAL A 156 13.58 -3.16 -3.35
N TRP A 157 14.09 -2.05 -3.90
CA TRP A 157 13.31 -0.85 -4.18
C TRP A 157 12.20 -1.12 -5.19
N LYS A 158 12.51 -1.79 -6.32
CA LYS A 158 11.50 -2.21 -7.32
C LYS A 158 10.42 -3.08 -6.68
N CYS A 159 10.82 -3.99 -5.77
CA CYS A 159 9.89 -4.81 -5.02
C CYS A 159 9.01 -3.95 -4.10
N CYS A 160 9.57 -3.05 -3.28
CA CYS A 160 8.81 -2.13 -2.44
C CYS A 160 7.82 -1.30 -3.26
N ALA A 161 8.25 -0.75 -4.39
CA ALA A 161 7.39 0.00 -5.31
C ALA A 161 6.25 -0.86 -5.86
N TYR A 162 6.55 -2.09 -6.28
CA TYR A 162 5.53 -3.06 -6.72
C TYR A 162 4.51 -3.34 -5.61
N LEU A 163 4.97 -3.71 -4.41
CA LEU A 163 4.09 -4.01 -3.26
C LEU A 163 3.22 -2.81 -2.88
N TYR A 164 3.77 -1.60 -2.92
CA TYR A 164 3.03 -0.36 -2.67
C TYR A 164 1.97 -0.06 -3.74
N THR A 165 2.13 -0.59 -4.96
CA THR A 165 1.15 -0.38 -6.05
C THR A 165 -0.01 -1.36 -6.05
N LEU A 166 0.10 -2.48 -5.33
CA LEU A 166 -0.97 -3.47 -5.20
C LEU A 166 -2.16 -2.88 -4.42
N GLU A 167 -3.38 -3.17 -4.87
CA GLU A 167 -4.54 -3.03 -4.02
C GLU A 167 -4.43 -3.99 -2.83
N SER A 168 -3.97 -3.47 -1.69
CA SER A 168 -3.67 -4.23 -0.48
C SER A 168 -3.91 -3.39 0.77
N PHE A 169 -3.97 -4.04 1.94
CA PHE A 169 -4.00 -3.32 3.21
C PHE A 169 -2.76 -2.41 3.38
N LEU A 170 -1.59 -2.85 2.93
CA LEU A 170 -0.34 -2.11 3.08
C LEU A 170 -0.42 -0.73 2.42
N TYR A 171 -0.91 -0.68 1.17
CA TYR A 171 -1.13 0.60 0.48
C TYR A 171 -2.10 1.50 1.26
N LYS A 172 -3.24 0.95 1.72
CA LYS A 172 -4.28 1.71 2.44
C LYS A 172 -3.74 2.27 3.75
N THR A 173 -3.09 1.42 4.56
CA THR A 173 -2.51 1.80 5.85
C THR A 173 -1.40 2.83 5.69
N LEU A 174 -0.46 2.63 4.75
CA LEU A 174 0.60 3.60 4.50
C LEU A 174 0.06 4.97 4.11
N ASN A 175 -0.88 5.04 3.16
CA ASN A 175 -1.42 6.32 2.73
C ASN A 175 -2.23 7.01 3.84
N ALA A 176 -2.99 6.25 4.64
CA ALA A 176 -3.67 6.80 5.80
C ALA A 176 -2.68 7.42 6.79
N VAL A 177 -1.61 6.70 7.15
CA VAL A 177 -0.59 7.18 8.10
C VAL A 177 0.14 8.40 7.55
N MET A 178 0.56 8.37 6.29
CA MET A 178 1.32 9.47 5.68
C MET A 178 0.49 10.77 5.62
N ARG A 179 -0.84 10.70 5.56
CA ARG A 179 -1.72 11.88 5.64
C ARG A 179 -1.81 12.49 7.04
N LEU A 180 -1.56 11.71 8.08
CA LEU A 180 -1.53 12.18 9.47
C LEU A 180 -0.20 12.80 9.85
N VAL A 181 0.87 12.57 9.08
CA VAL A 181 2.21 13.08 9.38
C VAL A 181 2.18 14.60 9.46
N GLY A 182 2.80 15.12 10.53
CA GLY A 182 2.85 16.54 10.89
C GLY A 182 1.54 17.12 11.42
N ASP A 183 0.49 16.32 11.56
CA ASP A 183 -0.63 16.67 12.42
C ASP A 183 -0.27 16.53 13.90
N LYS A 184 -0.35 17.64 14.64
CA LYS A 184 -0.04 17.67 16.07
C LYS A 184 -1.08 16.90 16.89
N GLU A 185 -2.33 16.92 16.48
CA GLU A 185 -3.40 16.20 17.19
C GLU A 185 -3.28 14.68 17.01
N GLN A 186 -2.84 14.26 15.82
CA GLN A 186 -2.67 12.85 15.45
C GLN A 186 -1.22 12.36 15.59
N GLU A 187 -0.37 13.13 16.28
CA GLU A 187 1.07 12.85 16.36
C GLU A 187 1.38 11.48 16.95
N LYS A 188 0.67 11.12 18.03
CA LYS A 188 0.79 9.80 18.67
C LYS A 188 0.43 8.67 17.71
N VAL A 189 -0.57 8.88 16.85
CA VAL A 189 -1.06 7.87 15.91
C VAL A 189 -0.01 7.57 14.86
N TRP A 190 0.48 8.57 14.12
CA TRP A 190 1.47 8.29 13.07
C TRP A 190 2.83 7.88 13.63
N ARG A 191 3.23 8.40 14.81
CA ARG A 191 4.47 7.96 15.47
C ARG A 191 4.43 6.50 15.91
N SER A 192 3.28 5.99 16.34
CA SER A 192 3.14 4.57 16.71
C SER A 192 3.48 3.63 15.55
N LYS A 193 3.36 4.11 14.31
CA LYS A 193 3.61 3.36 13.07
C LYS A 193 5.05 3.42 12.57
N ILE A 194 5.92 4.18 13.25
CA ILE A 194 7.34 4.29 12.88
C ILE A 194 8.03 2.94 12.92
N ARG A 195 7.81 2.15 13.98
CA ARG A 195 8.51 0.86 14.16
C ARG A 195 8.09 -0.20 13.15
N THR A 196 6.83 -0.18 12.74
CA THR A 196 6.24 -1.19 11.85
C THR A 196 6.35 -0.81 10.37
N LEU A 197 5.94 0.41 10.00
CA LEU A 197 5.95 0.87 8.61
C LEU A 197 7.25 1.56 8.20
N GLY A 198 8.01 2.07 9.17
CA GLY A 198 9.22 2.85 8.95
C GLY A 198 10.27 2.18 8.06
N PRO A 199 10.72 0.95 8.39
CA PRO A 199 11.72 0.24 7.59
C PRO A 199 11.29 0.08 6.12
N PHE A 200 10.01 -0.24 5.88
CA PHE A 200 9.47 -0.34 4.52
C PHE A 200 9.46 1.03 3.82
N CYS A 201 9.01 2.08 4.51
CA CYS A 201 9.00 3.45 3.97
C CYS A 201 10.42 3.93 3.63
N LEU A 202 11.42 3.61 4.45
CA LEU A 202 12.81 4.00 4.20
C LEU A 202 13.36 3.32 2.94
N LEU A 203 13.10 2.01 2.77
CA LEU A 203 13.48 1.26 1.56
C LEU A 203 12.79 1.80 0.30
N LEU A 204 11.53 2.25 0.41
CA LEU A 204 10.79 2.84 -0.71
C LEU A 204 11.22 4.27 -1.02
N TRP A 205 11.60 5.04 0.00
CA TRP A 205 11.96 6.46 -0.15
C TRP A 205 13.36 6.64 -0.75
N ASP A 206 14.29 5.76 -0.42
CA ASP A 206 15.68 5.78 -0.91
C ASP A 206 15.79 5.23 -2.34
N ASP A 207 15.27 5.98 -3.32
CA ASP A 207 15.28 5.63 -4.74
C ASP A 207 16.71 5.61 -5.32
N PRO A 208 17.26 4.42 -5.66
CA PRO A 208 18.61 4.30 -6.16
C PRO A 208 18.75 4.79 -7.61
N PHE A 209 17.65 4.98 -8.34
CA PHE A 209 17.68 5.39 -9.74
C PHE A 209 17.79 6.91 -9.91
N ASN A 210 17.35 7.68 -8.90
CA ASN A 210 17.42 9.15 -8.81
C ASN A 210 17.24 9.87 -10.16
N THR A 211 16.33 9.36 -11.00
CA THR A 211 16.15 9.86 -12.35
C THR A 211 15.20 11.04 -12.27
N LYS A 212 15.75 12.26 -12.31
CA LYS A 212 14.93 13.46 -12.51
C LYS A 212 14.18 13.31 -13.83
N LEU A 213 12.91 12.92 -13.74
CA LEU A 213 12.01 12.86 -14.89
C LEU A 213 11.84 14.28 -15.43
N THR A 214 12.56 14.59 -16.51
CA THR A 214 12.54 15.89 -17.19
C THR A 214 11.36 16.06 -18.15
N THR A 215 10.42 15.13 -18.16
CA THR A 215 9.26 15.18 -19.08
C THR A 215 8.08 15.87 -18.43
N LYS A 216 7.59 16.95 -19.05
CA LYS A 216 6.26 17.51 -18.77
C LYS A 216 5.22 16.43 -19.09
N LYS A 217 4.68 15.80 -18.04
CA LYS A 217 3.60 14.82 -18.15
C LYS A 217 2.39 15.34 -17.38
N THR A 218 1.22 15.24 -18.01
CA THR A 218 -0.06 15.44 -17.32
C THR A 218 -0.45 14.13 -16.67
N LEU A 219 -0.70 14.16 -15.36
CA LEU A 219 -1.16 13.02 -14.58
C LEU A 219 -2.59 13.28 -14.11
N TYR A 220 -3.39 12.22 -14.06
CA TYR A 220 -4.76 12.27 -13.55
C TYR A 220 -4.86 11.40 -12.30
N ARG A 221 -5.57 11.90 -11.28
CA ARG A 221 -5.82 11.18 -10.03
C ARG A 221 -7.31 11.30 -9.70
N GLY A 222 -7.95 10.17 -9.44
CA GLY A 222 -9.29 10.16 -8.84
C GLY A 222 -9.21 10.13 -7.32
N ALA A 223 -10.17 10.75 -6.66
CA ALA A 223 -10.59 10.35 -5.32
C ALA A 223 -12.09 10.57 -5.14
N ILE A 224 -12.63 9.93 -4.11
CA ILE A 224 -13.99 10.11 -3.67
C ILE A 224 -13.98 11.26 -2.65
N LEU A 225 -14.89 12.21 -2.80
CA LEU A 225 -14.97 13.43 -2.00
C LEU A 225 -16.39 13.66 -1.54
N THR A 226 -16.54 14.29 -0.39
CA THR A 226 -17.83 14.83 0.07
C THR A 226 -18.22 16.06 -0.76
N GLU A 227 -19.51 16.39 -0.78
CA GLU A 227 -20.00 17.61 -1.45
C GLU A 227 -19.36 18.89 -0.88
N GLU A 228 -19.09 18.91 0.42
CA GLU A 228 -18.39 20.01 1.10
C GLU A 228 -16.96 20.17 0.57
N GLN A 229 -16.22 19.07 0.42
CA GLN A 229 -14.88 19.07 -0.15
C GLN A 229 -14.90 19.52 -1.61
N LEU A 230 -15.84 19.01 -2.42
CA LEU A 230 -16.01 19.42 -3.82
C LEU A 230 -16.25 20.92 -3.95
N THR A 231 -17.13 21.47 -3.12
CA THR A 231 -17.44 22.91 -3.09
C THR A 231 -16.23 23.74 -2.69
N ALA A 232 -15.47 23.30 -1.70
CA ALA A 232 -14.27 23.98 -1.25
C ALA A 232 -13.18 23.99 -2.33
N TYR A 233 -12.95 22.85 -3.00
CA TYR A 233 -11.98 22.76 -4.10
C TYR A 233 -12.40 23.57 -5.33
N ALA A 234 -13.69 23.62 -5.67
CA ALA A 234 -14.20 24.46 -6.74
C ALA A 234 -13.86 25.95 -6.49
N LYS A 235 -14.07 26.43 -5.25
CA LYS A 235 -13.69 27.79 -4.86
C LYS A 235 -12.18 28.04 -4.91
N MET A 236 -11.37 27.07 -4.49
CA MET A 236 -9.90 27.19 -4.58
C MET A 236 -9.40 27.26 -6.02
N ALA A 237 -10.07 26.59 -6.96
CA ALA A 237 -9.72 26.63 -8.37
C ALA A 237 -10.04 27.99 -9.04
N GLU A 238 -10.84 28.85 -8.40
CA GLU A 238 -11.15 30.20 -8.87
C GLU A 238 -10.07 31.23 -8.48
N ASP A 239 -9.19 30.91 -7.51
CA ASP A 239 -8.08 31.76 -7.07
C ASP A 239 -6.76 31.01 -7.14
N ASP A 240 -5.94 31.33 -8.14
CA ASP A 240 -4.60 30.75 -8.36
C ASP A 240 -3.67 30.86 -7.13
N LYS A 241 -3.95 31.76 -6.18
CA LYS A 241 -3.18 31.93 -4.94
C LYS A 241 -3.71 31.10 -3.77
N ALA A 242 -4.94 30.58 -3.87
CA ALA A 242 -5.58 29.75 -2.86
C ALA A 242 -5.34 28.25 -3.06
N TYR A 243 -4.38 27.87 -3.91
CA TYR A 243 -4.10 26.48 -4.28
C TYR A 243 -3.96 25.57 -3.05
N GLY A 244 -5.00 24.77 -2.80
CA GLY A 244 -4.98 23.67 -1.87
C GLY A 244 -4.61 22.39 -2.62
N SER A 245 -3.56 21.70 -2.16
CA SER A 245 -3.21 20.41 -2.75
C SER A 245 -4.34 19.39 -2.53
N PHE A 246 -4.56 18.56 -3.53
CA PHE A 246 -5.40 17.39 -3.46
C PHE A 246 -4.58 16.19 -2.98
N GLN A 247 -4.46 15.96 -1.67
CA GLN A 247 -3.72 14.80 -1.19
C GLN A 247 -4.22 14.16 0.09
#